data_AF-A0ABD1BFG7-F1
#
_entry.id   AF-A0ABD1BFG7-F1
#
_cell.length_a   1.000
_cell.length_b   1.000
_cell.length_c   1.000
_cell.angle_alpha   90.00
_cell.angle_beta   90.00
_cell.angle_gamma   90.00
#
_symmetry.space_group_name_H-M   'P 1'
#
loop_
_entity.id
_entity.type
_entity.pdbx_description
1 polymer ?
#
loop_
_entity_poly.entity_id
_entity_poly.type
_entity_poly.pdbx_seq_one_letter_code
_entity_poly.pdbx_strand_id
1 'polypeptide(L)'
;MHSDLVCGRKKHRSFCELCNVNCSNHDLISHLSGKRHRTKVVQVARERPFVSNSTEPKCVWCRVCRISFTSEARYETHILGRSHQDELELSKRAFR
;
A
#
# COMPACT_ATOMS: atom_id res chain seq x y z
N MET A 1 7.80 8.20 -21.26
CA MET A 1 7.68 6.92 -20.55
C MET A 1 7.52 7.19 -19.05
N HIS A 2 6.29 7.33 -18.56
CA HIS A 2 5.92 7.03 -17.18
C HIS A 2 4.52 6.45 -17.23
N SER A 3 4.48 5.12 -17.19
CA SER A 3 3.27 4.32 -17.09
C SER A 3 2.92 4.21 -15.61
N ASP A 4 2.01 5.05 -15.13
CA ASP A 4 1.39 4.89 -13.82
C ASP A 4 -0.08 4.52 -14.00
N LEU A 5 -0.29 3.22 -13.78
CA LEU A 5 -1.52 2.48 -13.52
C LEU A 5 -2.41 3.23 -12.50
N VAL A 6 -3.74 3.25 -12.70
CA VAL A 6 -4.80 3.12 -11.66
C VAL A 6 -6.15 3.63 -12.20
N CYS A 7 -7.12 2.72 -12.26
CA CYS A 7 -8.55 3.03 -12.31
C CYS A 7 -8.97 3.58 -10.94
N GLY A 8 -9.28 4.87 -10.86
CA GLY A 8 -9.74 5.49 -9.61
C GLY A 8 -9.91 6.99 -9.77
N ARG A 9 -11.16 7.45 -9.79
CA ARG A 9 -11.57 8.85 -9.83
C ARG A 9 -10.84 9.63 -8.72
N LYS A 10 -9.83 10.45 -9.07
CA LYS A 10 -9.18 11.38 -8.13
C LYS A 10 -10.19 12.45 -7.72
N LYS A 11 -10.93 12.23 -6.64
CA LYS A 11 -11.86 13.23 -6.08
C LYS A 11 -11.27 13.86 -4.82
N HIS A 12 -10.99 15.17 -4.95
CA HIS A 12 -10.75 16.19 -3.92
C HIS A 12 -9.42 16.17 -3.14
N ARG A 13 -8.46 16.98 -3.60
CA ARG A 13 -7.31 17.50 -2.81
C ARG A 13 -7.74 18.60 -1.83
N SER A 14 -8.81 18.34 -1.08
CA SER A 14 -9.53 19.35 -0.30
C SER A 14 -10.02 18.80 1.04
N PHE A 15 -9.55 17.63 1.46
CA PHE A 15 -9.93 17.01 2.72
C PHE A 15 -8.69 16.61 3.50
N CYS A 16 -8.68 16.89 4.80
CA CYS A 16 -7.64 16.44 5.71
C CYS A 16 -8.19 15.33 6.60
N GLU A 17 -7.70 14.10 6.42
CA GLU A 17 -8.12 12.92 7.19
C GLU A 17 -7.69 13.01 8.66
N LEU A 18 -6.48 13.53 8.94
CA LEU A 18 -5.97 13.71 10.30
C LEU A 18 -6.80 14.70 11.14
N CYS A 19 -7.40 15.68 10.48
CA CYS A 19 -8.23 16.68 11.12
C CYS A 19 -9.73 16.46 10.90
N ASN A 20 -10.10 15.51 10.03
CA ASN A 20 -11.45 15.23 9.56
C ASN A 20 -12.21 16.49 9.09
N VAL A 21 -11.56 17.34 8.29
CA VAL A 21 -12.13 18.60 7.79
C VAL A 21 -11.97 18.73 6.27
N ASN A 22 -13.00 19.26 5.61
CA ASN A 22 -12.95 19.63 4.21
C ASN A 22 -12.46 21.08 4.08
N CYS A 23 -11.25 21.26 3.57
CA CYS A 23 -10.64 22.54 3.24
C CYS A 23 -10.86 22.83 1.76
N SER A 24 -11.54 23.92 1.40
CA SER A 24 -11.68 24.38 0.02
C SER A 24 -10.31 24.46 -0.69
N ASN A 25 -10.26 24.32 -2.02
CA ASN A 25 -9.04 24.05 -2.81
C ASN A 25 -7.77 24.88 -2.48
N HIS A 26 -7.91 26.09 -1.93
CA HIS A 26 -6.78 26.95 -1.55
C HIS A 26 -6.41 26.85 -0.05
N ASP A 27 -7.31 26.35 0.77
CA ASP A 27 -7.18 26.26 2.23
C ASP A 27 -6.49 25.00 2.70
N LEU A 28 -6.43 23.92 1.90
CA LEU A 28 -5.80 22.67 2.37
C LEU A 28 -4.29 22.83 2.59
N ILE A 29 -3.57 23.49 1.67
CA ILE A 29 -2.12 23.69 1.78
C ILE A 29 -1.80 24.57 3.00
N SER A 30 -2.57 25.64 3.18
CA SER A 30 -2.49 26.52 4.34
C SER A 30 -2.86 25.80 5.64
N HIS A 31 -3.88 24.93 5.60
CA HIS A 31 -4.30 24.10 6.72
C HIS A 31 -3.20 23.14 7.18
N LEU A 32 -2.55 22.43 6.26
CA LEU A 32 -1.45 21.50 6.56
C LEU A 32 -0.25 22.23 7.21
N SER A 33 -0.01 23.48 6.81
CA SER A 33 1.05 24.32 7.36
C SER A 33 0.68 24.96 8.71
N GLY A 34 -0.59 24.91 9.10
CA GLY A 34 -1.11 25.54 10.31
C GLY A 34 -0.61 24.89 11.60
N LYS A 35 -0.38 25.71 12.64
CA LYS A 35 0.08 25.25 13.96
C LYS A 35 -0.81 24.12 14.53
N ARG A 36 -2.13 24.25 14.38
CA ARG A 36 -3.12 23.27 14.86
C ARG A 36 -2.97 21.90 14.20
N HIS A 37 -2.74 21.87 12.89
CA HIS A 37 -2.50 20.62 12.14
C HIS A 37 -1.18 19.98 12.58
N ARG A 38 -0.09 20.77 12.63
CA ARG A 38 1.23 20.30 13.04
C ARG A 38 1.26 19.72 14.45
N THR A 39 0.58 20.33 15.41
CA THR A 39 0.47 19.79 16.78
C THR A 39 -0.23 18.43 16.80
N LYS A 40 -1.33 18.27 16.05
CA LYS A 40 -2.01 16.98 15.90
C LYS A 40 -1.12 15.92 15.25
N VAL A 41 -0.37 16.27 14.21
CA VAL A 41 0.59 15.35 13.56
C VAL A 41 1.61 14.83 14.56
N VAL A 42 2.22 15.72 15.35
CA VAL A 42 3.22 15.34 16.36
C VAL A 42 2.60 14.51 17.47
N GLN A 43 1.37 14.81 17.89
CA GLN A 43 0.67 14.03 18.91
C GLN A 43 0.36 12.60 18.42
N VAL A 44 -0.19 12.47 17.20
CA VAL A 44 -0.48 11.18 16.55
C VAL A 44 0.80 10.41 16.17
N ALA A 45 1.94 11.09 15.98
CA ALA A 45 3.21 10.41 15.74
C ALA A 45 3.86 9.86 17.03
N ARG A 46 3.51 10.41 18.20
CA ARG A 46 4.06 10.01 19.50
C ARG A 46 3.27 8.87 20.13
N GLU A 47 1.96 8.89 19.97
CA GLU A 47 1.14 7.70 20.19
C GLU A 47 1.37 6.82 18.96
N ARG A 48 2.05 5.68 19.05
CA ARG A 48 2.09 4.76 17.92
C ARG A 48 0.70 4.14 17.75
N PRO A 49 -0.03 4.50 16.69
CA PRO A 49 -0.61 3.47 15.87
C PRO A 49 0.07 3.59 14.50
N PHE A 50 1.08 2.76 14.29
CA PHE A 50 1.27 2.20 12.95
C PHE A 50 0.06 1.29 12.70
N VAL A 51 -1.08 1.90 12.47
CA VAL A 51 -2.25 1.28 11.92
C VAL A 51 -2.54 2.12 10.70
N SER A 52 -1.79 1.84 9.64
CA SER A 52 -2.31 1.99 8.30
C SER A 52 -3.55 1.09 8.24
N ASN A 53 -4.69 1.63 8.69
CA ASN A 53 -6.01 1.08 8.39
C ASN A 53 -6.36 1.36 6.93
N SER A 54 -5.36 1.27 6.08
CA SER A 54 -5.53 1.18 4.66
C SER A 54 -5.87 -0.29 4.46
N THR A 55 -7.09 -0.54 4.03
CA THR A 55 -7.52 -1.77 3.36
C THR A 55 -6.72 -1.90 2.05
N GLU A 56 -5.40 -1.79 2.12
CA GLU A 56 -4.52 -1.98 0.97
C GLU A 56 -4.59 -3.46 0.69
N PRO A 57 -4.93 -3.87 -0.54
CA PRO A 57 -4.85 -5.26 -0.92
C PRO A 57 -3.41 -5.69 -0.65
N LYS A 58 -3.23 -6.55 0.37
CA LYS A 58 -1.94 -7.16 0.67
C LYS A 58 -1.58 -8.02 -0.52
N CYS A 59 -0.77 -7.46 -1.42
CA CYS A 59 -0.29 -8.18 -2.58
C CYS A 59 0.95 -8.98 -2.18
N VAL A 60 0.88 -10.31 -2.32
CA VAL A 60 2.00 -11.22 -2.07
C VAL A 60 2.67 -11.57 -3.39
N TRP A 61 3.99 -11.43 -3.47
CA TRP A 61 4.77 -11.65 -4.68
C TRP A 61 5.56 -12.96 -4.60
N CYS A 62 5.39 -13.83 -5.60
CA CYS A 62 6.20 -15.03 -5.76
C CYS A 62 7.45 -14.71 -6.58
N ARG A 63 8.65 -14.90 -6.00
CA ARG A 63 9.92 -14.63 -6.70
C ARG A 63 10.30 -15.70 -7.73
N VAL A 64 9.86 -16.93 -7.49
CA VAL A 64 10.14 -18.09 -8.36
C VAL A 64 9.36 -17.95 -9.67
N CYS A 65 8.04 -17.80 -9.57
CA CYS A 65 7.16 -17.70 -10.73
C CYS A 65 6.96 -16.25 -11.22
N ARG A 66 7.52 -15.25 -10.51
CA ARG A 66 7.44 -13.81 -10.82
C ARG A 66 6.01 -13.29 -11.05
N ILE A 67 5.08 -13.72 -10.20
CA ILE A 67 3.66 -13.34 -10.24
C ILE A 67 3.22 -12.74 -8.91
N SER A 68 2.25 -11.82 -8.97
CA SER A 68 1.65 -11.17 -7.80
C SER A 68 0.24 -11.72 -7.52
N PHE A 69 -0.08 -11.88 -6.24
CA PHE A 69 -1.36 -12.35 -5.75
C PHE A 69 -1.98 -11.31 -4.84
N THR A 70 -3.24 -10.95 -5.11
CA THR A 70 -4.01 -9.99 -4.29
C THR A 70 -4.67 -10.62 -3.06
N SER A 71 -4.48 -11.93 -2.85
CA SER A 71 -5.09 -12.69 -1.77
C SER A 71 -4.11 -13.75 -1.28
N GLU A 72 -3.94 -13.82 0.04
CA GLU A 72 -3.08 -14.79 0.72
C GLU A 72 -3.48 -16.23 0.42
N ALA A 73 -4.78 -16.56 0.47
CA ALA A 73 -5.29 -17.90 0.18
C ALA A 73 -4.93 -18.40 -1.24
N ARG A 74 -4.87 -17.50 -2.23
CA ARG A 74 -4.41 -17.86 -3.59
C ARG A 74 -2.91 -18.04 -3.65
N TYR A 75 -2.16 -17.27 -2.89
CA TYR A 75 -0.71 -17.42 -2.79
C TYR A 75 -0.33 -18.75 -2.10
N GLU A 76 -1.03 -19.12 -1.02
CA GLU A 76 -0.79 -20.39 -0.32
C GLU A 76 -1.05 -21.60 -1.21
N THR A 77 -2.18 -21.62 -1.91
CA THR A 77 -2.48 -22.71 -2.87
C THR A 77 -1.50 -22.72 -4.05
N HIS A 78 -0.98 -21.56 -4.46
CA HIS A 78 0.06 -21.47 -5.48
C HIS A 78 1.38 -22.12 -5.05
N ILE A 79 1.92 -21.78 -3.87
CA ILE A 79 3.22 -22.31 -3.42
C ILE A 79 3.18 -23.81 -3.08
N LEU A 80 2.00 -24.33 -2.75
CA LEU A 80 1.77 -25.77 -2.54
C LEU A 80 1.51 -26.54 -3.85
N GLY A 81 1.27 -25.83 -4.96
CA GLY A 81 0.98 -26.43 -6.26
C GLY A 81 2.22 -27.04 -6.92
N ARG A 82 2.01 -28.14 -7.67
CA ARG A 82 3.09 -28.85 -8.39
C ARG A 82 3.90 -27.92 -9.30
N SER A 83 3.23 -27.03 -10.04
CA SER A 83 3.91 -26.09 -10.95
C SER A 83 4.90 -25.15 -10.24
N HIS A 84 4.60 -24.70 -9.01
CA HIS A 84 5.54 -23.89 -8.24
C HIS A 84 6.71 -24.73 -7.75
N GLN A 85 6.45 -25.96 -7.30
CA GLN A 85 7.48 -26.87 -6.80
C GLN A 85 8.47 -27.26 -7.91
N ASP A 86 7.99 -27.57 -9.11
CA ASP A 86 8.85 -27.90 -10.26
C ASP A 86 9.80 -26.74 -10.61
N GLU A 87 9.26 -25.51 -10.70
CA GLU A 87 10.06 -24.30 -10.95
C GLU A 87 11.02 -23.99 -9.78
N LEU A 88 10.61 -24.25 -8.54
CA LEU A 88 11.45 -24.07 -7.36
C LEU A 88 12.63 -25.06 -7.37
N GLU A 89 12.42 -26.31 -7.74
CA GLU A 89 13.48 -27.32 -7.86
C GLU A 89 14.44 -27.02 -9.03
N LEU A 90 13.92 -26.56 -10.17
CA LEU A 90 14.75 -26.07 -11.27
C LEU A 90 15.58 -24.85 -10.84
N SER A 91 14.96 -23.90 -10.14
CA SER A 91 15.64 -22.72 -9.61
C SER A 91 16.77 -23.12 -8.65
N LYS A 92 16.54 -24.05 -7.72
CA LYS A 92 17.57 -24.58 -6.81
C LYS A 92 18.75 -25.22 -7.55
N ARG A 93 18.48 -25.91 -8.66
CA ARG A 93 19.50 -26.55 -9.49
C ARG A 93 20.33 -25.56 -10.30
N ALA A 94 19.74 -24.43 -10.70
CA ALA A 94 20.41 -23.39 -11.49
C ALA A 94 21.45 -22.57 -10.70
N PHE A 95 21.41 -22.60 -9.37
CA PHE A 95 22.38 -21.92 -8.50
C PHE A 95 23.44 -22.87 -7.91
N ARG A 96 23.55 -24.10 -8.44
CA ARG A 96 24.53 -25.10 -8.01
C ARG A 96 25.72 -25.17 -8.95
#